data_AF-A0A528E5D3-F1
#
_entry.id   AF-A0A528E5D3-F1
#
_cell.length_a   1.000
_cell.length_b   1.000
_cell.length_c   1.000
_cell.angle_alpha   90.00
_cell.angle_beta   90.00
_cell.angle_gamma   90.00
#
_symmetry.space_group_name_H-M   'P 1'
#
loop_
_entity.id
_entity.type
_entity.pdbx_description
1 polymer ?
#
loop_
_entity_poly.entity_id
_entity_poly.type
_entity_poly.pdbx_seq_one_letter_code
_entity_poly.pdbx_strand_id
1 'polypeptide(L)'
;MIAIRLLQRDEWERRLRSYGCFPAEGLTTLNTAEWWRWPWGGAPFTVSCEFDGSMDEWAFQAIMRDMSELAPANWEFSDPFNAGKPKT
;
A
#
# COMPACT_ATOMS: atom_id res chain seq x y z
N MET A 1 21.02 15.78 -0.14
CA MET A 1 19.63 16.02 0.31
C MET A 1 18.75 15.10 -0.50
N ILE A 2 18.19 14.05 0.10
CA ILE A 2 17.19 13.22 -0.57
C ILE A 2 15.89 14.00 -0.47
N ALA A 3 15.30 14.38 -1.60
CA ALA A 3 13.98 14.99 -1.60
C ALA A 3 12.96 13.92 -1.20
N ILE A 4 12.22 14.16 -0.12
CA ILE A 4 11.10 13.29 0.27
C ILE A 4 10.04 13.43 -0.82
N ARG A 5 9.68 12.32 -1.46
CA ARG A 5 8.56 12.29 -2.41
C ARG A 5 7.31 11.90 -1.64
N LEU A 6 6.38 12.85 -1.55
CA LEU A 6 5.05 12.61 -1.00
C LEU A 6 4.10 12.23 -2.15
N LEU A 7 3.57 11.02 -2.09
CA LEU A 7 2.49 10.55 -2.96
C LEU A 7 1.19 11.16 -2.47
N GLN A 8 0.46 11.82 -3.37
CA GLN A 8 -0.85 12.36 -3.05
C GLN A 8 -1.85 11.23 -2.82
N ARG A 9 -2.93 11.53 -2.07
CA ARG A 9 -3.98 10.57 -1.73
C ARG A 9 -4.42 9.72 -2.91
N ASP A 10 -4.90 10.37 -3.96
CA ASP A 10 -5.41 9.72 -5.16
C ASP A 10 -4.36 8.84 -5.85
N GLU A 11 -3.08 9.19 -5.71
CA GLU A 11 -1.99 8.43 -6.33
C GLU A 11 -1.73 7.13 -5.58
N TRP A 12 -1.49 7.17 -4.27
CA TRP A 12 -1.19 5.96 -3.52
C TRP A 12 -2.41 5.07 -3.37
N GLU A 13 -3.61 5.65 -3.25
CA GLU A 13 -4.85 4.89 -3.13
C GLU A 13 -5.10 4.07 -4.39
N ARG A 14 -5.00 4.72 -5.56
CA ARG A 14 -5.12 4.06 -6.85
C ARG A 14 -4.10 2.94 -7.01
N ARG A 15 -2.87 3.14 -6.53
CA ARG A 15 -1.84 2.08 -6.56
C ARG A 15 -2.24 0.91 -5.67
N LEU A 16 -2.62 1.13 -4.41
CA LEU A 16 -3.07 0.04 -3.51
C LEU A 16 -4.25 -0.75 -4.11
N ARG A 17 -5.25 -0.04 -4.66
CA ARG A 17 -6.41 -0.68 -5.33
C ARG A 17 -6.00 -1.51 -6.53
N SER A 18 -4.98 -1.10 -7.26
CA SER A 18 -4.46 -1.87 -8.41
C SER A 18 -3.84 -3.22 -8.01
N TYR A 19 -3.31 -3.31 -6.78
CA TYR A 19 -2.85 -4.55 -6.18
C TYR A 19 -4.00 -5.33 -5.50
N GLY A 20 -5.25 -4.86 -5.62
CA GLY A 20 -6.44 -5.48 -5.04
C GLY A 20 -6.67 -5.15 -3.56
N CYS A 21 -5.87 -4.27 -2.96
CA CYS A 21 -6.10 -3.84 -1.57
C CYS A 21 -7.34 -2.94 -1.47
N PHE A 22 -7.98 -2.94 -0.29
CA PHE A 22 -9.20 -2.17 -0.05
C PHE A 22 -9.24 -1.59 1.37
N PRO A 23 -9.92 -0.44 1.60
CA PRO A 23 -10.10 0.12 2.93
C PRO A 23 -10.79 -0.86 3.87
N ALA A 24 -10.39 -0.86 5.14
CA ALA A 24 -11.02 -1.68 6.17
C ALA A 24 -12.07 -0.87 6.93
N GLU A 25 -13.30 -1.36 6.95
CA GLU A 25 -14.37 -0.79 7.76
C GLU A 25 -14.44 -1.43 9.16
N GLY A 26 -15.07 -0.73 10.10
CA GLY A 26 -15.35 -1.24 11.45
C GLY A 26 -14.15 -1.29 12.41
N LEU A 27 -13.01 -0.70 12.02
CA LEU A 27 -11.85 -0.51 12.88
C LEU A 27 -11.82 0.89 13.49
N THR A 28 -11.05 1.06 14.56
CA THR A 28 -10.91 2.34 15.25
C THR A 28 -10.36 3.41 14.33
N THR A 29 -10.92 4.62 14.40
CA THR A 29 -10.42 5.80 13.69
C THR A 29 -8.99 6.12 14.09
N LEU A 30 -8.14 6.39 13.11
CA LEU A 30 -6.76 6.84 13.28
C LEU A 30 -6.64 8.29 12.77
N ASN A 31 -5.81 9.11 13.40
CA ASN A 31 -5.68 10.52 13.04
C ASN A 31 -4.83 10.74 11.77
N THR A 32 -3.71 10.02 11.65
CA THR A 32 -2.71 10.18 10.57
C THR A 32 -2.41 8.84 9.91
N ALA A 33 -3.44 7.98 9.83
CA ALA A 33 -3.34 6.69 9.19
C ALA A 33 -4.72 6.17 8.79
N GLU A 34 -4.73 5.15 7.94
CA GLU A 34 -5.93 4.44 7.55
C GLU A 34 -5.75 2.95 7.61
N TRP A 35 -6.83 2.24 7.94
CA TRP A 35 -6.84 0.79 7.90
C TRP A 35 -7.16 0.28 6.50
N TRP A 36 -6.37 -0.69 6.05
CA TRP A 36 -6.49 -1.33 4.75
C TRP A 36 -6.35 -2.84 4.88
N ARG A 37 -6.81 -3.57 3.87
CA ARG A 37 -6.76 -5.04 3.80
C ARG A 37 -6.07 -5.51 2.54
N TRP A 38 -5.32 -6.60 2.70
CA TRP A 38 -4.71 -7.35 1.62
C TRP A 38 -5.77 -8.06 0.76
N PRO A 39 -5.52 -8.26 -0.55
CA PRO A 39 -6.48 -8.91 -1.44
C PRO A 39 -6.71 -10.40 -1.10
N TRP A 40 -5.73 -11.07 -0.49
CA TRP A 40 -5.83 -12.48 -0.07
C TRP A 40 -6.40 -12.67 1.34
N GLY A 41 -6.79 -11.58 2.02
CA GLY A 41 -7.19 -11.61 3.42
C GLY A 41 -6.01 -11.58 4.40
N GLY A 42 -6.27 -11.89 5.67
CA GLY A 42 -5.30 -11.77 6.76
C GLY A 42 -5.54 -10.55 7.66
N ALA A 43 -4.53 -10.21 8.47
CA ALA A 43 -4.59 -9.06 9.37
C ALA A 43 -4.64 -7.74 8.55
N PRO A 44 -5.48 -6.77 8.95
CA PRO A 44 -5.46 -5.45 8.35
C PRO A 44 -4.10 -4.77 8.60
N PHE A 45 -3.70 -3.88 7.71
CA PHE A 45 -2.50 -3.07 7.82
C PHE A 45 -2.86 -1.57 7.86
N THR A 46 -1.93 -0.75 8.32
CA THR A 46 -2.09 0.70 8.34
C THR A 46 -1.34 1.36 7.19
N VAL A 47 -2.01 2.28 6.51
CA VAL A 47 -1.38 3.24 5.60
C VAL A 47 -1.15 4.51 6.39
N SER A 48 0.10 4.86 6.67
CA SER A 48 0.44 6.12 7.32
C SER A 48 0.28 7.27 6.33
N CYS A 49 -0.44 8.31 6.72
CA CYS A 49 -0.68 9.49 5.89
C CYS A 49 -0.64 10.78 6.72
N GLU A 50 -0.18 11.85 6.09
CA GLU A 50 -0.19 13.20 6.67
C GLU A 50 -1.62 13.75 6.75
N PHE A 51 -1.79 14.90 7.40
CA PHE A 51 -3.10 15.56 7.55
C PHE A 51 -3.76 15.93 6.21
N ASP A 52 -2.97 16.13 5.15
CA ASP A 52 -3.45 16.39 3.79
C ASP A 52 -3.75 15.11 2.99
N GLY A 53 -3.59 13.93 3.62
CA GLY A 53 -3.79 12.62 3.01
C GLY A 53 -2.62 12.15 2.14
N SER A 54 -1.53 12.91 2.06
CA SER A 54 -0.31 12.47 1.36
C SER A 54 0.45 11.42 2.18
N MET A 55 1.25 10.59 1.51
CA MET A 55 2.07 9.55 2.12
C MET A 55 3.50 9.59 1.56
N ASP A 56 4.50 9.36 2.41
CA ASP A 56 5.88 9.17 1.95
C ASP A 56 5.99 7.94 1.02
N GLU A 57 6.62 8.12 -0.14
CA GLU A 57 6.87 7.04 -1.09
C GLU A 57 7.65 5.86 -0.46
N TRP A 58 8.51 6.12 0.53
CA TRP A 58 9.20 5.06 1.29
C TRP A 58 8.24 4.23 2.14
N ALA A 59 7.23 4.86 2.74
CA ALA A 59 6.18 4.14 3.46
C ALA A 59 5.37 3.27 2.50
N PHE A 60 5.05 3.79 1.31
CA PHE A 60 4.40 2.99 0.26
C PHE A 60 5.25 1.79 -0.15
N GLN A 61 6.55 1.98 -0.38
CA GLN A 61 7.46 0.88 -0.72
C GLN A 61 7.58 -0.16 0.39
N ALA A 62 7.56 0.26 1.66
CA ALA A 62 7.53 -0.66 2.79
C ALA A 62 6.26 -1.53 2.77
N ILE A 63 5.09 -0.93 2.53
CA ILE A 63 3.83 -1.69 2.39
C ILE A 63 3.93 -2.70 1.24
N MET A 64 4.52 -2.33 0.10
CA MET A 64 4.69 -3.25 -1.03
C MET A 64 5.67 -4.39 -0.74
N ARG A 65 6.73 -4.12 0.03
CA ARG A 65 7.64 -5.16 0.52
C ARG A 65 6.90 -6.13 1.43
N ASP A 66 6.19 -5.60 2.44
CA ASP A 66 5.42 -6.42 3.38
C ASP A 66 4.35 -7.25 2.64
N MET A 67 3.74 -6.67 1.60
CA MET A 67 2.83 -7.37 0.70
C MET A 67 3.50 -8.62 0.10
N SER A 68 4.70 -8.45 -0.47
CA SER A 68 5.44 -9.56 -1.08
C SER A 68 5.90 -10.63 -0.09
N GLU A 69 6.19 -10.24 1.16
CA GLU A 69 6.67 -11.15 2.21
C GLU A 69 5.55 -11.92 2.90
N LEU A 70 4.37 -11.31 3.05
CA LEU A 70 3.22 -11.88 3.76
C LEU A 70 2.23 -12.61 2.86
N ALA A 71 2.40 -12.50 1.54
CA ALA A 71 1.53 -13.18 0.59
C ALA A 71 1.61 -14.71 0.76
N PRO A 72 0.47 -15.42 0.69
CA PRO A 72 0.46 -16.87 0.61
C PRO A 72 1.30 -17.36 -0.59
N ALA A 73 1.96 -18.51 -0.45
CA ALA A 73 2.83 -19.05 -1.50
C ALA A 73 2.13 -19.33 -2.85
N ASN A 74 0.80 -19.47 -2.84
CA ASN A 74 -0.05 -19.67 -4.02
C ASN A 74 -0.66 -18.36 -4.55
N TRP A 75 -0.31 -17.20 -3.99
CA TRP A 75 -0.82 -15.92 -4.44
C TRP A 75 0.04 -15.38 -5.58
N GLU A 76 -0.58 -15.14 -6.73
CA GLU A 76 0.08 -14.52 -7.88
C GLU A 76 -0.10 -13.01 -7.87
N PHE A 77 1.02 -12.30 -7.87
CA PHE A 77 1.03 -10.86 -8.05
C PHE A 77 0.93 -10.50 -9.52
N SER A 78 -0.16 -9.85 -9.92
CA SER A 78 -0.11 -8.94 -11.05
C SER A 78 0.32 -7.58 -10.51
N ASP A 79 1.57 -7.16 -10.70
CA ASP A 79 1.98 -5.78 -10.46
C ASP A 79 1.69 -4.96 -11.73
N PRO A 80 0.58 -4.21 -11.81
CA PRO A 80 0.24 -3.45 -13.02
C PRO A 80 1.20 -2.28 -13.28
N PHE A 81 2.01 -1.88 -12.29
CA PHE A 81 2.97 -0.77 -12.40
C PHE A 81 4.41 -1.22 -12.71
N ASN A 82 4.74 -2.50 -12.49
CA ASN A 82 6.02 -3.11 -12.86
C ASN A 82 5.89 -4.31 -13.82
N ALA A 83 4.72 -4.56 -14.43
CA ALA A 83 4.45 -5.67 -15.37
C ALA A 83 5.38 -5.77 -16.61
N GLY A 84 6.36 -4.87 -16.76
CA GLY A 84 7.38 -4.90 -17.81
C GLY A 84 8.80 -4.59 -17.34
N LYS A 85 9.08 -4.53 -16.03
CA LYS A 85 10.46 -4.37 -15.54
C LYS A 85 11.11 -5.74 -15.33
N PRO A 86 12.35 -5.96 -15.80
CA PRO A 86 13.03 -7.22 -15.59
C PRO A 86 13.21 -7.48 -14.10
N LYS A 87 13.00 -8.73 -13.68
CA LYS A 87 13.36 -9.20 -12.34
C LYS A 87 14.87 -9.02 -12.19
N THR A 88 15.30 -8.06 -11.38
CA THR A 88 16.70 -7.91 -10.94
C THR A 88 17.04 -8.94 -9.88
#